data_AF-A0A956G306-F1
#
_entry.id   AF-A0A956G306-F1
#
_cell.length_a   1.000
_cell.length_b   1.000
_cell.length_c   1.000
_cell.angle_alpha   90.00
_cell.angle_beta   90.00
_cell.angle_gamma   90.00
#
_symmetry.space_group_name_H-M   'P 1'
#
loop_
_entity.id
_entity.type
_entity.pdbx_description
1 polymer ?
#
loop_
_entity_poly.entity_id
_entity_poly.type
_entity_poly.pdbx_seq_one_letter_code
_entity_poly.pdbx_strand_id
1 'polypeptide(L)'
;MTYTRYRNTLVSALLPPLAERDLSAFWQKLDASAPPALKLGLRASVLALSLSPTLLLGRPRTVLGLSSAERERLLARAAASRLWPLRQMVTTLKMVACWALFSDATARAPYAPNDRVAP
;
A
#
# COMPACT_ATOMS: atom_id res chain seq x y z
N MET A 1 -1.11 9.96 15.05
CA MET A 1 -1.64 10.58 13.81
C MET A 1 -0.75 10.36 12.57
N THR A 2 0.57 10.27 12.74
CA THR A 2 1.55 10.24 11.64
C THR A 2 1.48 8.99 10.73
N TYR A 3 1.38 7.80 11.33
CA TYR A 3 1.38 6.51 10.59
C TYR A 3 0.26 6.39 9.54
N THR A 4 -0.97 6.77 9.90
CA THR A 4 -2.14 6.70 9.01
C THR A 4 -1.94 7.51 7.73
N ARG A 5 -1.33 8.69 7.84
CA ARG A 5 -1.09 9.60 6.72
C ARG A 5 -0.04 9.03 5.75
N TYR A 6 1.07 8.50 6.29
CA TYR A 6 2.11 7.85 5.49
C TYR A 6 1.62 6.57 4.81
N ARG A 7 0.87 5.74 5.54
CA ARG A 7 0.26 4.51 5.02
C ARG A 7 -0.63 4.79 3.81
N ASN A 8 -1.60 5.69 3.95
CA ASN A 8 -2.54 6.00 2.87
C ASN A 8 -1.82 6.55 1.63
N THR A 9 -0.75 7.33 1.84
CA THR A 9 0.06 7.90 0.76
C THR A 9 0.88 6.87 0.00
N LEU A 10 1.46 5.87 0.69
CA LEU A 10 2.20 4.79 0.04
C LEU A 10 1.27 3.83 -0.69
N VAL A 11 0.11 3.53 -0.11
CA VAL A 11 -0.88 2.63 -0.71
C VAL A 11 -1.50 3.24 -1.97
N SER A 12 -1.82 4.53 -1.96
CA SER A 12 -2.31 5.23 -3.16
C SER A 12 -1.27 5.29 -4.29
N ALA A 13 0.01 5.43 -3.95
CA ALA A 13 1.09 5.39 -4.93
C ALA A 13 1.34 3.99 -5.52
N LEU A 14 0.97 2.92 -4.81
CA LEU A 14 1.08 1.54 -5.29
C LEU A 14 -0.07 1.13 -6.20
N LEU A 15 -1.28 1.65 -5.93
CA LEU A 15 -2.49 1.37 -6.67
C LEU A 15 -3.31 2.67 -6.77
N PRO A 16 -3.24 3.41 -7.88
CA PRO A 16 -4.00 4.64 -8.10
C PRO A 16 -5.51 4.50 -7.84
N PRO A 17 -6.19 3.40 -8.23
CA PRO A 17 -7.62 3.21 -7.97
C PRO A 17 -8.00 3.13 -6.49
N LEU A 18 -7.04 2.86 -5.59
CA LEU A 18 -7.28 2.85 -4.14
C LEU A 18 -7.32 4.26 -3.54
N ALA A 19 -6.74 5.25 -4.22
CA ALA A 19 -6.73 6.63 -3.74
C ALA A 19 -8.13 7.26 -3.72
N GLU A 20 -9.00 6.79 -4.62
CA GLU A 20 -10.36 7.28 -4.81
C GLU A 20 -11.39 6.50 -3.97
N ARG A 21 -10.98 5.41 -3.30
CA ARG A 21 -11.87 4.50 -2.57
C ARG A 21 -11.77 4.70 -1.07
N ASP A 22 -12.92 4.67 -0.38
CA ASP A 22 -12.96 4.69 1.08
C ASP A 22 -12.60 3.30 1.64
N LEU A 23 -11.34 3.17 2.06
CA LEU A 23 -10.79 1.93 2.65
C LEU A 23 -10.78 1.98 4.18
N SER A 24 -11.44 2.96 4.81
CA SER A 24 -11.46 3.11 6.26
C SER A 24 -11.90 1.82 6.98
N ALA A 25 -12.97 1.19 6.49
CA ALA A 25 -13.50 -0.06 7.02
C ALA A 25 -12.50 -1.24 6.87
N PHE A 26 -11.76 -1.33 5.75
CA PHE A 26 -10.71 -2.33 5.59
C PHE A 26 -9.61 -2.14 6.63
N TRP A 27 -9.11 -0.92 6.80
CA TRP A 27 -8.04 -0.63 7.73
C TRP A 27 -8.45 -0.86 9.19
N GLN A 28 -9.70 -0.55 9.56
CA GLN A 28 -10.23 -0.85 10.88
C GLN A 28 -10.31 -2.37 11.12
N LYS A 29 -10.83 -3.13 10.14
CA LYS A 29 -10.89 -4.60 10.24
C LYS A 29 -9.49 -5.21 10.31
N LEU A 30 -8.56 -4.75 9.49
CA LEU A 30 -7.17 -5.20 9.51
C LEU A 30 -6.51 -4.91 10.86
N ASP A 31 -6.72 -3.71 11.42
CA ASP A 31 -6.13 -3.36 12.72
C ASP A 31 -6.79 -4.11 13.88
N ALA A 32 -8.05 -4.51 13.76
CA ALA A 32 -8.72 -5.35 14.76
C ALA A 32 -8.27 -6.82 14.69
N SER A 33 -8.13 -7.38 13.49
CA SER A 33 -8.00 -8.84 13.29
C SER A 33 -6.59 -9.33 12.91
N ALA A 34 -5.69 -8.46 12.43
CA ALA A 34 -4.37 -8.90 11.99
C ALA A 34 -3.49 -9.40 13.16
N PRO A 35 -2.64 -10.42 12.94
CA PRO A 35 -1.61 -10.82 13.89
C PRO A 35 -0.67 -9.65 14.23
N PRO A 36 -0.15 -9.55 15.47
CA PRO A 36 0.75 -8.47 15.88
C PRO A 36 1.98 -8.33 15.00
N ALA A 37 2.57 -9.44 14.56
CA ALA A 37 3.71 -9.46 13.65
C ALA A 37 3.42 -8.79 12.30
N LEU A 38 2.21 -8.98 11.75
CA LEU A 38 1.79 -8.34 10.50
C LEU A 38 1.62 -6.82 10.69
N LYS A 39 1.02 -6.39 11.81
CA LYS A 39 0.89 -4.96 12.14
C LYS A 39 2.26 -4.29 12.28
N LEU A 40 3.19 -4.95 12.95
CA LEU A 40 4.58 -4.47 13.10
C LEU A 40 5.31 -4.43 11.76
N GLY A 41 5.21 -5.48 10.95
CA GLY A 41 5.81 -5.54 9.62
C GLY A 41 5.29 -4.43 8.70
N LEU A 42 3.98 -4.16 8.73
CA LEU A 42 3.37 -3.08 7.95
C LEU A 42 3.82 -1.70 8.44
N ARG A 43 3.85 -1.48 9.77
CA ARG A 43 4.36 -0.23 10.36
C ARG A 43 5.83 0.01 10.01
N ALA A 44 6.67 -1.01 10.16
CA ALA A 44 8.08 -0.95 9.80
C ALA A 44 8.27 -0.67 8.31
N SER A 45 7.50 -1.32 7.44
CA SER A 45 7.55 -1.09 5.99
C SER A 45 7.17 0.35 5.62
N VAL A 46 6.08 0.87 6.21
CA VAL A 46 5.64 2.26 5.99
C VAL A 46 6.69 3.24 6.47
N LEU A 47 7.27 3.04 7.67
CA LEU A 47 8.30 3.93 8.22
C LEU A 47 9.60 3.88 7.39
N ALA A 48 10.09 2.68 7.09
CA ALA A 48 11.30 2.48 6.30
C ALA A 48 11.17 3.11 4.90
N LEU A 49 10.04 2.90 4.23
CA LEU A 49 9.80 3.52 2.92
C LEU A 49 9.54 5.02 3.01
N SER A 50 8.99 5.52 4.12
CA SER A 50 8.83 6.97 4.34
C SER A 50 10.15 7.71 4.50
N LEU A 51 11.17 7.02 5.04
CA LEU A 51 12.54 7.50 5.21
C LEU A 51 13.46 7.14 4.03
N SER A 52 13.04 6.22 3.17
CA SER A 52 13.79 5.79 2.00
C SER A 52 14.08 6.89 0.95
N PRO A 53 13.29 7.97 0.75
CA PRO A 53 13.63 9.02 -0.21
C PRO A 53 14.94 9.73 0.14
N THR A 54 15.20 9.90 1.43
CA THR A 54 16.44 10.51 1.93
C THR A 54 17.65 9.66 1.56
N LEU A 55 17.51 8.33 1.58
CA LEU A 55 18.59 7.37 1.34
C LEU A 55 18.73 6.97 -0.14
N LEU A 56 17.61 6.87 -0.88
CA LEU A 56 17.57 6.36 -2.25
C LEU A 56 17.51 7.46 -3.32
N LEU A 57 16.92 8.61 -3.00
CA LEU A 57 16.80 9.76 -3.90
C LEU A 57 17.70 10.94 -3.51
N GLY A 58 18.41 10.85 -2.37
CA GLY A 58 19.29 11.91 -1.88
C GLY A 58 18.55 13.21 -1.56
N ARG A 59 17.22 13.17 -1.36
CA ARG A 59 16.41 14.36 -1.11
C ARG A 59 15.96 14.42 0.35
N PRO A 60 16.12 15.57 1.04
CA PRO A 60 15.64 15.78 2.41
C PRO A 60 14.12 16.01 2.48
N ARG A 61 13.35 15.27 1.68
CA ARG A 61 11.87 15.32 1.68
C ARG A 61 11.33 13.93 1.96
N THR A 62 10.42 13.85 2.93
CA THR A 62 9.70 12.60 3.22
C THR A 62 8.73 12.27 2.09
N VAL A 63 8.25 11.03 2.03
CA VAL A 63 7.30 10.56 1.00
C VAL A 63 6.05 11.45 0.87
N LEU A 64 5.63 12.11 1.96
CA LEU A 64 4.49 13.03 1.95
C LEU A 64 4.74 14.28 1.10
N GLY A 65 5.98 14.75 1.01
CA GLY A 65 6.38 15.90 0.21
C GLY A 65 6.72 15.58 -1.24
N LEU A 66 6.64 14.30 -1.65
CA LEU A 66 6.86 13.87 -3.03
C LEU A 66 5.58 13.98 -3.86
N SER A 67 5.71 14.39 -5.11
CA SER A 67 4.65 14.28 -6.12
C SER A 67 4.31 12.82 -6.42
N SER A 68 3.15 12.56 -7.05
CA SER A 68 2.73 11.19 -7.41
C SER A 68 3.80 10.45 -8.24
N ALA A 69 4.34 11.12 -9.27
CA ALA A 69 5.38 10.55 -10.12
C ALA A 69 6.69 10.26 -9.37
N GLU A 70 7.04 11.08 -8.37
CA GLU A 70 8.23 10.84 -7.55
C GLU A 70 8.04 9.68 -6.57
N ARG A 71 6.83 9.50 -6.04
CA ARG A 71 6.48 8.35 -5.20
C ARG A 71 6.53 7.06 -6.00
N GLU A 72 6.04 7.06 -7.23
CA GLU A 72 6.09 5.90 -8.11
C GLU A 72 7.55 5.53 -8.45
N ARG A 73 8.40 6.53 -8.77
CA ARG A 73 9.85 6.32 -8.99
C ARG A 73 10.56 5.79 -7.74
N LEU A 74 10.21 6.28 -6.55
CA LEU A 74 10.74 5.76 -5.29
C LEU A 74 10.40 4.28 -5.13
N LEU A 75 9.13 3.93 -5.30
CA LEU A 75 8.64 2.56 -5.15
C LEU A 75 9.25 1.62 -6.19
N ALA A 76 9.39 2.07 -7.44
CA ALA A 76 10.07 1.32 -8.49
C ALA A 76 11.55 1.06 -8.14
N ARG A 77 12.28 2.08 -7.65
CA ARG A 77 13.67 1.91 -7.21
C ARG A 77 13.81 1.04 -5.97
N ALA A 78 12.90 1.15 -5.01
CA ALA A 78 12.87 0.30 -3.82
C ALA A 78 12.59 -1.17 -4.19
N ALA A 79 11.67 -1.41 -5.14
CA ALA A 79 11.38 -2.74 -5.66
C ALA A 79 12.56 -3.34 -6.45
N ALA A 80 13.38 -2.51 -7.10
CA ALA A 80 14.59 -2.90 -7.81
C ALA A 80 15.87 -2.88 -6.95
N SER A 81 15.76 -2.56 -5.65
CA SER A 81 16.92 -2.43 -4.78
C SER A 81 17.63 -3.77 -4.57
N ARG A 82 18.97 -3.75 -4.50
CA ARG A 82 19.76 -4.94 -4.12
C ARG A 82 19.52 -5.38 -2.67
N LEU A 83 19.00 -4.47 -1.84
CA LEU A 83 18.66 -4.78 -0.45
C LEU A 83 17.35 -5.59 -0.42
N TRP A 84 17.48 -6.89 -0.18
CA TRP A 84 16.34 -7.81 -0.03
C TRP A 84 15.24 -7.31 0.92
N PRO A 85 15.56 -6.71 2.10
CA PRO A 85 14.53 -6.21 3.00
C PRO A 85 13.64 -5.13 2.38
N LEU A 86 14.22 -4.21 1.59
CA LEU A 86 13.48 -3.16 0.90
C LEU A 86 12.52 -3.73 -0.14
N ARG A 87 12.97 -4.74 -0.90
CA ARG A 87 12.11 -5.45 -1.86
C ARG A 87 10.94 -6.12 -1.16
N GLN A 88 11.19 -6.82 -0.07
CA GLN A 88 10.13 -7.48 0.70
C GLN A 88 9.12 -6.48 1.28
N MET A 89 9.58 -5.34 1.81
CA MET A 89 8.69 -4.29 2.30
C MET A 89 7.74 -3.78 1.21
N VAL A 90 8.25 -3.56 -0.01
CA VAL A 90 7.41 -3.16 -1.16
C VAL A 90 6.42 -4.27 -1.53
N THR A 91 6.87 -5.52 -1.58
CA THR A 91 6.00 -6.67 -1.88
C THR A 91 4.88 -6.82 -0.84
N THR A 92 5.20 -6.74 0.45
CA THR A 92 4.21 -6.81 1.53
C THR A 92 3.17 -5.70 1.41
N LEU A 93 3.60 -4.47 1.13
CA LEU A 93 2.68 -3.35 0.93
C LEU A 93 1.78 -3.56 -0.29
N LYS A 94 2.31 -4.06 -1.41
CA LYS A 94 1.51 -4.41 -2.59
C LYS A 94 0.45 -5.45 -2.26
N MET A 95 0.81 -6.51 -1.53
CA MET A 95 -0.12 -7.56 -1.14
C MET A 95 -1.26 -7.01 -0.28
N VAL A 96 -0.94 -6.19 0.73
CA VAL A 96 -1.97 -5.56 1.59
C VAL A 96 -2.83 -4.59 0.80
N ALA A 97 -2.26 -3.83 -0.13
CA ALA A 97 -3.01 -2.93 -1.01
C ALA A 97 -3.96 -3.72 -1.93
N CYS A 98 -3.50 -4.84 -2.51
CA CYS A 98 -4.36 -5.75 -3.27
C CYS A 98 -5.50 -6.33 -2.42
N TRP A 99 -5.22 -6.75 -1.18
CA TRP A 99 -6.28 -7.20 -0.27
C TRP A 99 -7.30 -6.11 0.04
N ALA A 100 -6.84 -4.87 0.24
CA ALA A 100 -7.72 -3.73 0.41
C ALA A 100 -8.63 -3.55 -0.82
N LEU A 101 -8.06 -3.61 -2.02
CA LEU A 101 -8.79 -3.53 -3.28
C LEU A 101 -9.86 -4.62 -3.39
N PHE A 102 -9.51 -5.87 -3.12
CA PHE A 102 -10.44 -7.00 -3.22
C PHE A 102 -11.47 -7.04 -2.10
N SER A 103 -11.20 -6.42 -0.95
CA SER A 103 -12.16 -6.33 0.16
C SER A 103 -13.31 -5.35 -0.11
N ASP A 104 -13.09 -4.43 -1.05
CA ASP A 104 -14.11 -3.48 -1.49
C ASP A 104 -15.08 -4.15 -2.48
N ALA A 105 -16.35 -4.23 -2.08
CA ALA A 105 -17.42 -4.83 -2.88
C ALA A 105 -17.57 -4.16 -4.26
N THR A 106 -17.27 -2.87 -4.35
CA THR A 106 -17.31 -2.09 -5.60
C THR A 106 -16.21 -2.47 -6.58
N ALA A 107 -15.15 -3.18 -6.15
CA ALA A 107 -14.14 -3.75 -7.06
C ALA A 107 -14.59 -5.08 -7.66
N ARG A 108 -15.54 -5.77 -7.02
CA ARG A 108 -16.09 -7.07 -7.45
C ARG A 108 -17.30 -6.93 -8.37
N ALA A 109 -17.91 -5.75 -8.44
CA ALA A 109 -19.09 -5.48 -9.27
C ALA A 109 -18.98 -5.94 -10.75
N PRO A 110 -17.83 -5.79 -11.46
CA PRO A 110 -17.70 -6.31 -12.82
C PRO A 110 -17.50 -7.84 -12.90
N TYR A 111 -17.33 -8.53 -11.77
CA TYR A 111 -17.07 -9.97 -11.67
C TYR A 111 -18.16 -10.74 -10.91
N ALA A 112 -19.32 -10.12 -10.65
CA ALA A 112 -20.47 -10.85 -10.14
C ALA A 112 -20.74 -12.02 -11.11
N PRO A 113 -20.76 -13.29 -10.63
CA PRO A 113 -21.02 -14.43 -11.48
C PRO A 113 -22.33 -14.19 -12.22
N ASN A 114 -22.30 -14.40 -13.53
CA ASN A 114 -23.48 -14.28 -14.35
C ASN A 114 -24.38 -15.48 -14.00
N ASP A 115 -25.32 -15.29 -13.08
CA ASP A 115 -26.29 -16.31 -12.62
C ASP A 115 -27.30 -16.73 -13.72
N ARG A 116 -26.92 -16.61 -15.01
CA ARG A 116 -27.77 -16.84 -16.19
C ARG A 116 -27.50 -18.15 -16.92
N VAL A 117 -26.85 -19.11 -16.29
CA VAL A 117 -26.88 -20.50 -16.79
C VAL A 117 -27.77 -21.31 -15.86
N ALA A 118 -29.08 -21.14 -16.04
CA ALA A 118 -30.06 -22.12 -15.58
C ALA A 118 -30.07 -23.30 -16.59
N PRO A 119 -30.23 -24.55 -16.12
CA PRO A 119 -30.30 -25.74 -16.97
C PRO A 119 -31.55 -25.77 -17.86
#